data_AF-A0A356ASM7-F1
#
_entry.id   AF-A0A356ASM7-F1
#
_cell.length_a   1.000
_cell.length_b   1.000
_cell.length_c   1.000
_cell.angle_alpha   90.00
_cell.angle_beta   90.00
_cell.angle_gamma   90.00
#
_symmetry.space_group_name_H-M   'P 1'
#
loop_
_entity.id
_entity.type
_entity.pdbx_description
1 polymer ?
#
loop_
_entity_poly.entity_id
_entity_poly.type
_entity_poly.pdbx_seq_one_letter_code
_entity_poly.pdbx_strand_id
1 'polypeptide(L)'
;MVNCSLSSRQTTVHGAKGLEWDYVFLTDIERWVFPGYYTCNNCSNKFFTPNNCRCLLPNPLPSEFKETALDKLSVFYVGVTRAKKQVFASASSTCLDLIATKKVVFFRVWHQ
;
A
#
# COMPACT_ATOMS: atom_id res chain seq x y z
N MET A 1 23.13 12.31 -29.17
CA MET A 1 22.86 12.27 -27.72
C MET A 1 21.36 12.14 -27.55
N VAL A 2 20.86 11.04 -27.00
CA VAL A 2 19.43 10.88 -26.72
C VAL A 2 19.14 11.60 -25.41
N ASN A 3 18.44 12.73 -25.47
CA ASN A 3 17.91 13.36 -24.25
C ASN A 3 16.76 12.48 -23.74
N CYS A 4 17.08 11.53 -22.87
CA CYS A 4 16.08 10.83 -22.07
C CYS A 4 15.64 11.75 -20.94
N SER A 5 14.71 12.67 -21.23
CA SER A 5 13.96 13.37 -20.19
C SER A 5 13.04 12.35 -19.52
N LEU A 6 13.46 11.80 -18.37
CA LEU A 6 12.61 10.94 -17.54
C LEU A 6 11.44 11.78 -17.01
N SER A 7 10.24 11.55 -17.54
CA SER A 7 9.00 12.15 -17.05
C SER A 7 8.32 11.19 -16.07
N SER A 8 8.22 11.59 -14.81
CA SER A 8 7.48 10.86 -13.77
C SER A 8 6.10 11.48 -13.57
N ARG A 9 5.04 10.66 -13.54
CA ARG A 9 3.66 11.12 -13.28
C ARG A 9 3.16 10.57 -11.93
N GLN A 10 2.81 11.47 -11.01
CA GLN A 10 2.17 11.12 -9.74
C GLN A 10 0.65 11.19 -9.90
N THR A 11 -0.07 10.15 -9.49
CA THR A 11 -1.53 10.09 -9.50
C THR A 11 -2.01 9.22 -8.34
N THR A 12 -3.25 9.43 -7.91
CA THR A 12 -3.94 8.47 -7.04
C THR A 12 -4.29 7.21 -7.84
N VAL A 13 -4.47 6.08 -7.14
CA VAL A 13 -4.88 4.82 -7.78
C VAL A 13 -6.24 4.94 -8.48
N HIS A 14 -7.15 5.73 -7.91
CA HIS A 14 -8.44 6.03 -8.54
C HIS A 14 -8.29 6.81 -9.84
N GLY A 15 -7.40 7.82 -9.88
CA GLY A 15 -7.10 8.58 -11.10
C GLY A 15 -6.30 7.80 -12.15
N ALA A 16 -5.65 6.71 -11.74
CA ALA A 16 -4.90 5.82 -12.62
C ALA A 16 -5.78 4.80 -13.37
N LYS A 17 -7.09 4.78 -13.13
CA LYS A 17 -8.01 3.82 -13.75
C LYS A 17 -8.02 4.00 -15.28
N GLY A 18 -7.78 2.91 -16.02
CA GLY A 18 -7.73 2.93 -17.48
C GLY A 18 -6.42 3.44 -18.08
N LEU A 19 -5.43 3.78 -17.25
CA LEU A 19 -4.08 4.11 -17.66
C LEU A 19 -3.13 2.94 -17.40
N GLU A 20 -1.98 2.92 -18.08
CA GLU A 20 -0.96 1.89 -17.92
C GLU A 20 0.43 2.49 -18.08
N TRP A 21 1.41 1.94 -17.36
CA TRP A 21 2.80 2.38 -17.39
C TRP A 21 3.75 1.18 -17.40
N ASP A 22 4.96 1.36 -17.93
CA ASP A 22 5.99 0.32 -17.90
C ASP A 22 6.38 -0.06 -16.46
N TYR A 23 6.54 0.96 -15.61
CA TYR A 23 6.92 0.83 -14.20
C TYR A 23 5.94 1.61 -13.33
N VAL A 24 5.52 1.00 -12.21
CA VAL A 24 4.64 1.65 -11.23
C VAL A 24 5.29 1.61 -9.86
N PHE A 25 5.28 2.74 -9.16
CA PHE A 25 5.70 2.85 -7.77
C PHE A 25 4.47 3.02 -6.88
N LEU A 26 4.18 2.01 -6.07
CA LEU A 26 3.14 2.06 -5.04
C LEU A 26 3.81 2.44 -3.71
N THR A 27 3.50 3.64 -3.22
CA THR A 27 4.08 4.19 -1.99
C THR A 27 3.18 3.95 -0.79
N ASP A 28 3.77 3.91 0.40
CA ASP A 28 3.08 3.82 1.69
C ASP A 28 2.19 2.57 1.83
N ILE A 29 2.70 1.40 1.42
CA ILE A 29 2.06 0.10 1.67
C ILE A 29 2.29 -0.31 3.12
N GLU A 30 1.48 0.24 4.02
CA GLU A 30 1.67 0.10 5.46
C GLU A 30 0.38 -0.32 6.18
N ARG A 31 0.54 -0.86 7.39
CA ARG A 31 -0.56 -1.32 8.24
C ARG A 31 -1.65 -0.26 8.45
N TRP A 32 -1.24 0.97 8.71
CA TRP A 32 -2.12 2.10 9.05
C TRP A 32 -2.41 3.01 7.86
N VAL A 33 -2.00 2.61 6.65
CA VAL A 33 -2.20 3.38 5.43
C VAL A 33 -2.87 2.45 4.42
N PHE A 34 -2.58 2.59 3.14
CA PHE A 34 -3.20 1.80 2.10
C PHE A 34 -2.45 0.47 1.92
N PRO A 35 -3.12 -0.67 1.67
CA PRO A 35 -4.56 -0.94 1.79
C PRO A 35 -4.99 -1.32 3.22
N GLY A 36 -4.05 -1.37 4.18
CA GLY A 36 -4.24 -2.01 5.49
C GLY A 36 -5.09 -1.26 6.50
N TYR A 37 -5.37 0.04 6.32
CA TYR A 37 -5.99 0.91 7.32
C TYR A 37 -7.27 0.30 7.91
N TYR A 38 -8.22 -0.08 7.06
CA TYR A 38 -9.50 -0.63 7.52
C TYR A 38 -9.35 -2.04 8.12
N THR A 39 -8.51 -2.87 7.52
CA THR A 39 -8.24 -4.23 8.00
C THR A 39 -7.58 -4.21 9.38
N CYS A 40 -6.68 -3.26 9.62
CA CYS A 40 -5.87 -3.20 10.82
C CYS A 40 -6.45 -2.31 11.91
N ASN A 41 -7.29 -1.33 11.56
CA ASN A 41 -7.99 -0.48 12.51
C ASN A 41 -8.91 -1.28 13.45
N ASN A 42 -9.49 -2.37 12.95
CA ASN A 42 -10.42 -3.22 13.69
C ASN A 42 -9.76 -4.49 14.28
N CYS A 43 -8.43 -4.59 14.25
CA CYS A 43 -7.74 -5.72 14.86
C CYS A 43 -7.72 -5.61 16.39
N SER A 44 -8.04 -6.71 17.08
CA SER A 44 -7.93 -6.77 18.55
C SER A 44 -6.52 -6.47 19.06
N ASN A 45 -5.50 -6.74 18.23
CA ASN A 45 -4.09 -6.51 18.52
C ASN A 45 -3.57 -5.15 18.00
N LYS A 46 -4.46 -4.16 17.82
CA LYS A 46 -4.12 -2.82 17.28
C LYS A 46 -2.90 -2.18 17.96
N PHE A 47 -2.77 -2.37 19.27
CA PHE A 47 -1.75 -1.77 20.13
C PHE A 47 -0.69 -2.75 20.65
N PHE A 48 -0.67 -4.01 20.18
CA PHE A 48 0.30 -4.99 20.65
C PHE A 48 1.70 -4.74 20.05
N THR A 49 2.72 -4.96 20.88
CA THR A 49 4.14 -4.69 20.65
C THR A 49 4.69 -5.23 19.31
N PRO A 50 5.73 -4.59 18.75
CA PRO A 50 6.25 -4.85 17.39
C PRO A 50 6.67 -6.30 17.10
N ASN A 51 6.93 -7.11 18.14
CA ASN A 51 7.43 -8.47 17.98
C ASN A 51 6.39 -9.48 17.46
N ASN A 52 5.09 -9.16 17.51
CA ASN A 52 4.03 -10.03 16.99
C ASN A 52 3.00 -9.23 16.18
N CYS A 53 3.51 -8.62 15.13
CA CYS A 53 2.81 -7.72 14.19
C CYS A 53 1.79 -8.42 13.27
N ARG A 54 1.04 -9.41 13.77
CA ARG A 54 0.00 -10.12 13.02
C ARG A 54 -1.38 -9.62 13.46
N CYS A 55 -2.13 -9.12 12.50
CA CYS A 55 -3.55 -8.83 12.68
C CYS A 55 -4.31 -10.15 12.74
N LEU A 56 -4.91 -10.44 13.89
CA LEU A 56 -5.87 -11.54 14.01
C LEU A 56 -7.21 -11.05 13.47
N LEU A 57 -7.68 -11.71 12.42
CA LEU A 57 -8.99 -11.43 11.86
C LEU A 57 -10.08 -11.91 12.84
N PRO A 58 -11.16 -11.14 13.04
CA PRO A 58 -12.29 -11.59 13.84
C PRO A 58 -12.86 -12.90 13.29
N ASN A 59 -13.26 -13.81 14.18
CA ASN A 59 -13.94 -15.06 13.83
C ASN A 59 -15.22 -15.20 14.70
N PRO A 60 -16.43 -15.20 14.11
CA PRO A 60 -16.72 -15.12 12.68
C PRO A 60 -16.38 -13.75 12.08
N LEU A 61 -15.95 -13.75 10.81
CA LEU A 61 -15.59 -12.51 10.10
C LEU A 61 -16.87 -11.72 9.77
N PRO A 62 -17.03 -10.48 10.28
CA PRO A 62 -18.20 -9.67 9.96
C PRO A 62 -18.30 -9.41 8.46
N SER A 63 -19.52 -9.45 7.90
CA SER A 63 -19.77 -9.19 6.47
C SER A 63 -19.28 -7.79 6.06
N GLU A 64 -19.58 -6.78 6.87
CA GLU A 64 -19.15 -5.39 6.67
C GLU A 64 -17.61 -5.26 6.59
N PHE A 65 -16.89 -5.98 7.45
CA PHE A 65 -15.43 -6.01 7.43
C PHE A 65 -14.92 -6.64 6.14
N LYS A 66 -15.51 -7.76 5.72
CA LYS A 66 -15.14 -8.47 4.49
C LYS A 66 -15.34 -7.58 3.26
N GLU A 67 -16.49 -6.92 3.15
CA GLU A 67 -16.80 -6.03 2.02
C GLU A 67 -15.83 -4.86 1.95
N THR A 68 -15.57 -4.20 3.08
CA THR A 68 -14.62 -3.09 3.15
C THR A 68 -13.19 -3.53 2.79
N ALA A 69 -12.75 -4.67 3.29
CA ALA A 69 -11.43 -5.22 2.96
C ALA A 69 -11.32 -5.56 1.46
N LEU A 70 -12.36 -6.17 0.89
CA LEU A 70 -12.41 -6.49 -0.55
C LEU A 70 -12.40 -5.23 -1.42
N ASP A 71 -13.08 -4.16 -1.02
CA ASP A 71 -13.04 -2.86 -1.71
C ASP A 71 -11.61 -2.31 -1.78
N LYS A 72 -10.90 -2.27 -0.64
CA LYS A 72 -9.51 -1.77 -0.60
C LYS A 72 -8.53 -2.66 -1.33
N LEU A 73 -8.70 -3.99 -1.25
CA LEU A 73 -7.92 -4.94 -2.02
C LEU A 73 -8.19 -4.83 -3.53
N SER A 74 -9.42 -4.50 -3.93
CA SER A 74 -9.77 -4.26 -5.33
C SER A 74 -9.07 -3.02 -5.89
N VAL A 75 -9.01 -1.93 -5.10
CA VAL A 75 -8.22 -0.74 -5.47
C VAL A 75 -6.72 -1.07 -5.55
N PHE A 76 -6.21 -1.84 -4.59
CA PHE A 76 -4.81 -2.29 -4.60
C PHE A 76 -4.49 -3.11 -5.86
N TYR A 77 -5.36 -4.05 -6.22
CA TYR A 77 -5.27 -4.83 -7.44
C TYR A 77 -5.25 -3.95 -8.70
N VAL A 78 -6.12 -2.93 -8.78
CA VAL A 78 -6.10 -1.97 -9.88
C VAL A 78 -4.74 -1.29 -9.98
N GLY A 79 -4.17 -0.82 -8.86
CA GLY A 79 -2.85 -0.19 -8.82
C GLY A 79 -1.72 -1.09 -9.31
N VAL A 80 -1.67 -2.34 -8.84
CA VAL A 80 -0.66 -3.33 -9.25
C VAL A 80 -0.78 -3.64 -10.75
N THR A 81 -2.00 -3.82 -11.26
CA THR A 81 -2.25 -4.16 -12.67
C THR A 81 -2.04 -3.01 -13.64
N ARG A 82 -1.68 -1.80 -13.18
CA ARG A 82 -1.31 -0.71 -14.11
C ARG A 82 0.10 -0.88 -14.68
N ALA A 83 0.95 -1.71 -14.06
CA ALA A 83 2.32 -1.94 -14.52
C ALA A 83 2.39 -3.01 -15.62
N LYS A 84 3.12 -2.72 -16.70
CA LYS A 84 3.39 -3.68 -17.78
C LYS A 84 4.62 -4.54 -17.52
N LYS A 85 5.63 -3.99 -16.83
CA LYS A 85 6.90 -4.68 -16.57
C LYS A 85 7.08 -4.98 -15.10
N GLN A 86 7.06 -3.96 -14.24
CA GLN A 86 7.37 -4.13 -12.82
C GLN A 86 6.64 -3.14 -11.91
N VAL A 87 6.26 -3.62 -10.73
CA VAL A 87 5.74 -2.81 -9.63
C VAL A 87 6.79 -2.72 -8.54
N PHE A 88 7.06 -1.51 -8.07
CA PHE A 88 7.86 -1.24 -6.90
C PHE A 88 6.95 -0.85 -5.75
N ALA A 89 7.00 -1.63 -4.66
CA ALA A 89 6.29 -1.34 -3.43
C ALA A 89 7.27 -0.72 -2.43
N SER A 90 6.84 0.34 -1.76
CA SER A 90 7.58 0.89 -0.62
C SER A 90 6.73 0.97 0.64
N ALA A 91 7.40 0.77 1.77
CA ALA A 91 6.84 0.86 3.10
C ALA A 91 7.88 1.47 4.05
N SER A 92 7.42 2.18 5.07
CA SER A 92 8.24 2.70 6.15
C SER A 92 8.03 1.88 7.43
N SER A 93 9.11 1.71 8.20
CA SER A 93 9.05 1.18 9.56
C SER A 93 8.59 2.24 10.57
N THR A 94 8.70 3.51 10.20
CA THR A 94 8.25 4.67 10.98
C THR A 94 7.12 5.40 10.26
N CYS A 95 5.94 5.46 10.89
CA CYS A 95 4.86 6.35 10.47
C CYS A 95 5.13 7.74 11.05
N LEU A 96 4.98 8.78 10.25
CA LEU A 96 5.08 10.16 10.74
C LEU A 96 3.80 10.51 11.50
N ASP A 97 3.90 10.64 12.81
CA ASP A 97 2.90 11.39 13.59
C ASP A 97 3.09 12.90 13.35
N LEU A 98 2.12 13.75 13.73
CA LEU A 98 2.06 15.22 13.48
C LEU A 98 3.32 16.02 13.89
N ILE A 99 4.29 15.38 14.53
CA ILE A 99 5.59 15.91 14.93
C ILE A 99 6.63 15.26 14.03
N ALA A 100 6.97 15.93 12.92
CA ALA A 100 7.74 15.38 11.81
C ALA A 100 9.09 14.72 12.21
N THR A 101 9.19 13.40 12.10
CA THR A 101 10.47 12.66 12.11
C THR A 101 10.57 11.64 10.98
N LYS A 102 11.16 12.10 9.86
CA LYS A 102 11.65 11.39 8.65
C LYS A 102 11.07 9.99 8.33
N LYS A 103 10.37 9.88 7.18
CA LYS A 103 10.18 8.61 6.47
C LYS A 103 11.47 8.20 5.75
N VAL A 104 11.98 7.00 6.03
CA VAL A 104 12.99 6.33 5.20
C VAL A 104 12.25 5.33 4.33
N VAL A 105 12.16 5.63 3.03
CA VAL A 105 11.45 4.79 2.05
C VAL A 105 12.33 3.56 1.76
N PHE A 106 11.95 2.40 2.28
CA PHE A 106 12.59 1.13 1.90
C PHE A 106 11.89 0.58 0.65
N PHE A 107 12.61 0.48 -0.45
CA PHE A 107 12.19 -0.28 -1.62
C PHE A 107 12.55 -1.75 -1.38
N ARG A 108 11.56 -2.59 -1.05
CA ARG A 108 11.71 -4.04 -1.25
C ARG A 108 11.10 -4.38 -2.59
N VAL A 109 11.97 -4.55 -3.57
CA VAL A 109 11.61 -5.15 -4.85
C VAL A 109 11.26 -6.61 -4.58
N TRP A 110 9.98 -6.97 -4.67
CA TRP A 110 9.59 -8.37 -4.76
C TRP A 110 9.96 -8.83 -6.17
N HIS A 111 11.10 -9.49 -6.31
CA HIS A 111 11.41 -10.26 -7.51
C HIS A 111 10.78 -11.65 -7.32
N GLN A 112 9.96 -12.06 -8.27
CA GLN A 112 9.58 -13.47 -8.40
C GLN A 112 10.72 -14.23 -9.10
#